data_AF-A0A849T875-F1
#
_entry.id   AF-A0A849T875-F1
#
_cell.length_a   1.000
_cell.length_b   1.000
_cell.length_c   1.000
_cell.angle_alpha   90.00
_cell.angle_beta   90.00
_cell.angle_gamma   90.00
#
_symmetry.space_group_name_H-M   'P 1'
#
loop_
_entity.id
_entity.type
_entity.pdbx_description
1 polymer ?
#
loop_
_entity_poly.entity_id
_entity_poly.type
_entity_poly.pdbx_seq_one_letter_code
_entity_poly.pdbx_strand_id
1 'polypeptide(L)'
;MVNPATRTLPAENLAVTFSSQIFEANDYTSMRHFSDDWRGAYTPREGKNLGVSFARADVSAREASWSVGYFYRHDILLESNRDTTDLVYANKIVAPVPVGKNYDINLEMNGFEAHGVRLDKAVSWQTQRAWNATVGVGASLLKGQRTRMGQAHGNALSTATGYTYDLNMTDADSNKTYPFMPLGEVSSTGYALDLGIRLQWQDGKRLDLA
;
A
#
# COMPACT_ATOMS: atom_id res chain seq x y z
N MET A 1 19.46 18.60 58.91
CA MET A 1 18.21 18.47 58.12
C MET A 1 18.34 19.31 56.86
N VAL A 2 18.52 18.68 55.69
CA VAL A 2 17.74 18.81 54.44
C VAL A 2 18.30 17.73 53.52
N ASN A 3 17.48 16.73 53.20
CA ASN A 3 17.77 15.60 52.32
C ASN A 3 17.70 16.11 50.87
N PRO A 4 18.72 15.89 50.01
CA PRO A 4 18.63 16.25 48.60
C PRO A 4 17.53 15.43 47.94
N ALA A 5 16.50 16.13 47.44
CA ALA A 5 15.38 15.53 46.75
C ALA A 5 15.88 14.66 45.59
N THR A 6 15.73 13.35 45.75
CA THR A 6 15.65 12.40 44.65
C THR A 6 14.51 12.86 43.76
N ARG A 7 14.85 13.56 42.68
CA ARG A 7 13.93 13.80 41.56
C ARG A 7 13.69 12.46 40.89
N THR A 8 12.74 11.70 41.42
CA THR A 8 12.14 10.57 40.71
C THR A 8 11.53 11.13 39.43
N LEU A 9 12.17 10.86 38.31
CA LEU A 9 11.55 11.03 37.00
C LEU A 9 10.25 10.19 37.05
N PRO A 10 9.09 10.74 36.62
CA PRO A 10 7.87 9.94 36.59
C PRO A 10 8.13 8.70 35.75
N ALA A 11 7.70 7.53 36.24
CA ALA A 11 7.84 6.28 35.50
C ALA A 11 7.21 6.49 34.12
N GLU A 12 8.04 6.46 33.08
CA GLU A 12 7.58 6.67 31.73
C GLU A 12 6.77 5.44 31.34
N ASN A 13 5.45 5.59 31.32
CA ASN A 13 4.57 4.47 31.02
C ASN A 13 4.83 4.01 29.60
N LEU A 14 5.30 2.76 29.47
CA LEU A 14 5.36 2.03 28.22
C LEU A 14 3.96 2.04 27.59
N ALA A 15 3.85 2.62 26.38
CA ALA A 15 2.62 2.62 25.61
C ALA A 15 2.76 1.65 24.43
N VAL A 16 1.83 0.70 24.30
CA VAL A 16 1.75 -0.20 23.15
C VAL A 16 0.61 0.25 22.25
N THR A 17 0.89 0.42 20.95
CA THR A 17 -0.07 0.86 19.94
C THR A 17 -0.18 -0.16 18.83
N PHE A 18 -1.40 -0.41 18.40
CA PHE A 18 -1.71 -1.20 17.20
C PHE A 18 -2.40 -0.29 16.19
N SER A 19 -2.01 -0.37 14.92
CA SER A 19 -2.68 0.35 13.84
C SER A 19 -2.80 -0.53 12.61
N SER A 20 -3.88 -0.35 11.87
CA SER A 20 -4.02 -0.90 10.53
C SER A 20 -4.57 0.16 9.59
N GLN A 21 -4.10 0.13 8.35
CA GLN A 21 -4.49 1.04 7.28
C GLN A 21 -4.65 0.24 6.01
N ILE A 22 -5.75 0.48 5.30
CA ILE A 22 -6.00 -0.07 3.98
C ILE A 22 -6.47 1.09 3.10
N PHE A 23 -5.88 1.20 1.92
CA PHE A 23 -6.25 2.17 0.91
C PHE A 23 -6.31 1.46 -0.43
N GLU A 24 -7.38 1.70 -1.16
CA GLU A 24 -7.54 1.21 -2.51
C GLU A 24 -8.14 2.32 -3.37
N ALA A 25 -7.60 2.51 -4.57
CA ALA A 25 -8.10 3.48 -5.52
C ALA A 25 -7.84 3.00 -6.95
N ASN A 26 -8.69 3.44 -7.87
CA ASN A 26 -8.45 3.31 -9.29
C ASN A 26 -9.09 4.49 -10.03
N ASP A 27 -8.74 4.69 -11.30
CA ASP A 27 -9.21 5.83 -12.10
C ASP A 27 -10.28 5.50 -13.16
N TYR A 28 -10.82 4.28 -13.16
CA TYR A 28 -11.76 3.80 -14.18
C TYR A 28 -13.11 3.30 -13.64
N THR A 29 -13.21 2.90 -12.37
CA THR A 29 -14.45 2.47 -11.71
C THR A 29 -14.52 2.91 -10.25
N SER A 30 -15.73 3.09 -9.73
CA SER A 30 -15.93 3.41 -8.31
C SER A 30 -15.42 2.29 -7.40
N MET A 31 -14.65 2.64 -6.37
CA MET A 31 -14.13 1.69 -5.38
C MET A 31 -15.21 0.90 -4.65
N ARG A 32 -16.42 1.46 -4.51
CA ARG A 32 -17.56 0.74 -3.91
C ARG A 32 -17.94 -0.54 -4.69
N HIS A 33 -17.65 -0.58 -5.99
CA HIS A 33 -18.02 -1.68 -6.87
C HIS A 33 -16.79 -2.46 -7.38
N PHE A 34 -15.59 -2.09 -6.97
CA PHE A 34 -14.34 -2.65 -7.50
C PHE A 34 -14.16 -4.14 -7.15
N SER A 35 -14.54 -4.55 -5.94
CA SER A 35 -14.48 -5.96 -5.52
C SER A 35 -15.59 -6.83 -6.12
N ASP A 36 -16.70 -6.20 -6.52
CA ASP A 36 -17.96 -6.88 -6.83
C ASP A 36 -18.23 -6.85 -8.34
N ASP A 37 -19.40 -6.36 -8.75
CA ASP A 37 -19.93 -6.45 -10.11
C ASP A 37 -19.62 -5.24 -10.99
N TRP A 38 -18.75 -4.31 -10.56
CA TRP A 38 -18.39 -3.07 -11.26
C TRP A 38 -19.62 -2.27 -11.76
N ARG A 39 -20.81 -2.50 -11.21
CA ARG A 39 -22.05 -1.84 -11.64
C ARG A 39 -22.09 -0.43 -11.08
N GLY A 40 -21.57 0.51 -11.85
CA GLY A 40 -21.49 1.92 -11.48
C GLY A 40 -20.90 2.77 -12.60
N ALA A 41 -20.47 3.99 -12.24
CA ALA A 41 -19.76 4.86 -13.16
C ALA A 41 -18.44 4.19 -13.61
N TYR A 42 -18.32 4.00 -14.91
CA TYR A 42 -17.16 3.41 -15.57
C TYR A 42 -16.66 4.38 -16.64
N THR A 43 -15.46 4.92 -16.43
CA THR A 43 -14.90 6.00 -17.26
C THR A 43 -13.39 5.81 -17.44
N PRO A 44 -12.94 4.76 -18.13
CA PRO A 44 -11.53 4.52 -18.37
C PRO A 44 -10.94 5.63 -19.26
N ARG A 45 -9.71 6.02 -18.96
CA ARG A 45 -8.92 6.94 -19.76
C ARG A 45 -8.50 6.25 -21.06
N GLU A 46 -8.38 7.04 -22.13
CA GLU A 46 -7.84 6.54 -23.41
C GLU A 46 -6.38 6.08 -23.30
N GLY A 47 -5.60 6.70 -22.40
CA GLY A 47 -4.23 6.33 -22.15
C GLY A 47 -4.11 5.26 -21.07
N LYS A 48 -3.23 5.54 -20.11
CA LYS A 48 -2.96 4.67 -18.97
C LYS A 48 -4.06 4.80 -17.91
N ASN A 49 -4.59 3.66 -17.50
CA ASN A 49 -5.49 3.47 -16.38
C ASN A 49 -4.70 2.85 -15.22
N LEU A 50 -4.95 3.32 -14.00
CA LEU A 50 -4.17 2.97 -12.81
C LEU A 50 -5.08 2.44 -11.71
N GLY A 51 -4.63 1.36 -11.07
CA GLY A 51 -5.19 0.84 -9.83
C GLY A 51 -4.08 0.73 -8.78
N VAL A 52 -4.38 1.08 -7.54
CA VAL A 52 -3.46 0.98 -6.41
C VAL A 52 -4.15 0.36 -5.22
N SER A 53 -3.42 -0.47 -4.48
CA SER A 53 -3.83 -0.99 -3.17
C SER A 53 -2.63 -0.93 -2.23
N PHE A 54 -2.83 -0.36 -1.05
CA PHE A 54 -1.85 -0.31 0.03
C PHE A 54 -2.52 -0.83 1.29
N ALA A 55 -1.86 -1.76 1.97
CA ALA A 55 -2.26 -2.23 3.27
C ALA A 55 -1.06 -2.24 4.19
N ARG A 56 -1.26 -1.77 5.42
CA ARG A 56 -0.23 -1.77 6.46
C ARG A 56 -0.84 -2.12 7.81
N ALA A 57 -0.16 -2.97 8.56
CA ALA A 57 -0.49 -3.26 9.94
C ALA A 57 0.77 -3.11 10.79
N ASP A 58 0.66 -2.42 11.93
CA ASP A 58 1.77 -2.09 12.80
C ASP A 58 1.43 -2.44 14.25
N VAL A 59 2.45 -2.89 14.97
CA VAL A 59 2.49 -2.91 16.43
C VAL A 59 3.74 -2.16 16.87
N SER A 60 3.60 -1.23 17.81
CA SER A 60 4.72 -0.44 18.32
C SER A 60 4.66 -0.28 19.82
N ALA A 61 5.84 -0.24 20.44
CA ALA A 61 6.04 0.11 21.83
C ALA A 61 6.74 1.47 21.88
N ARG A 62 6.27 2.35 22.77
CA ARG A 62 6.81 3.70 22.96
C ARG A 62 7.13 3.94 24.42
N GLU A 63 8.30 4.51 24.66
CA GLU A 63 8.76 4.98 25.95
C GLU A 63 9.48 6.33 25.75
N ALA A 64 9.07 7.35 26.51
CA ALA A 64 9.42 8.77 26.27
C ALA A 64 9.31 9.22 24.80
N SER A 65 10.48 9.44 24.21
CA SER A 65 10.71 9.99 22.88
C SER A 65 11.00 8.90 21.87
N TRP A 66 11.18 7.65 22.30
CA TRP A 66 11.52 6.54 21.44
C TRP A 66 10.33 5.64 21.19
N SER A 67 10.23 5.12 19.97
CA SER A 67 9.33 4.03 19.65
C SER A 67 10.03 2.98 18.81
N VAL A 68 9.75 1.71 19.10
CA VAL A 68 10.16 0.57 18.28
C VAL A 68 8.90 -0.13 17.81
N GLY A 69 8.84 -0.42 16.52
CA GLY A 69 7.70 -1.08 15.91
C GLY A 69 8.08 -2.24 15.02
N TYR A 70 7.15 -3.17 14.90
CA TYR A 70 7.12 -4.18 13.86
C TYR A 70 5.90 -3.93 12.97
N PHE A 71 6.06 -4.12 11.67
CA PHE A 71 4.98 -3.90 10.72
C PHE A 71 4.98 -4.91 9.60
N TYR A 72 3.79 -5.11 9.03
CA TYR A 72 3.56 -5.78 7.76
C TYR A 72 3.01 -4.75 6.77
N ARG A 73 3.48 -4.81 5.53
CA ARG A 73 3.03 -3.97 4.42
C ARG A 73 2.77 -4.83 3.19
N HIS A 74 1.72 -4.47 2.46
CA HIS A 74 1.36 -5.03 1.16
C HIS A 74 0.98 -3.88 0.21
N ASP A 75 1.67 -3.79 -0.92
CA ASP A 75 1.46 -2.74 -1.93
C ASP A 75 1.23 -3.41 -3.30
N ILE A 76 0.23 -2.94 -4.06
CA ILE A 76 -0.03 -3.34 -5.45
C ILE A 76 -0.22 -2.08 -6.30
N LEU A 77 0.43 -2.07 -7.45
CA LEU A 77 0.21 -1.14 -8.56
C LEU A 77 -0.24 -1.95 -9.78
N LEU A 78 -1.35 -1.55 -10.37
CA LEU A 78 -1.90 -2.08 -11.59
C LEU A 78 -1.95 -0.97 -12.64
N GLU A 79 -1.49 -1.27 -13.84
CA GLU A 79 -1.47 -0.35 -14.96
C GLU A 79 -2.08 -1.07 -16.16
N SER A 80 -3.00 -0.42 -16.86
CA SER A 80 -3.63 -1.01 -18.04
C SER A 80 -3.99 0.04 -19.08
N ASN A 81 -4.11 -0.38 -20.34
CA ASN A 81 -4.74 0.46 -21.37
C ASN A 81 -6.27 0.33 -21.31
N ARG A 82 -6.97 1.21 -22.04
CA ARG A 82 -8.44 1.22 -22.09
C ARG A 82 -9.04 -0.12 -22.52
N ASP A 83 -8.51 -0.72 -23.57
CA ASP A 83 -9.04 -1.97 -24.13
C ASP A 83 -8.96 -3.13 -23.13
N THR A 84 -7.88 -3.21 -22.35
CA THR A 84 -7.76 -4.17 -21.25
C THR A 84 -8.80 -3.91 -20.17
N THR A 85 -8.98 -2.66 -19.75
CA THR A 85 -9.99 -2.32 -18.75
C THR A 85 -11.40 -2.62 -19.26
N ASP A 86 -11.70 -2.31 -20.53
CA ASP A 86 -12.99 -2.55 -21.17
C ASP A 86 -13.31 -4.04 -21.23
N LEU A 87 -12.32 -4.87 -21.57
CA LEU A 87 -12.45 -6.31 -21.56
C LEU A 87 -12.76 -6.84 -20.15
N VAL A 88 -12.01 -6.38 -19.14
CA VAL A 88 -12.24 -6.78 -17.73
C VAL A 88 -13.61 -6.32 -17.26
N TYR A 89 -14.02 -5.10 -17.59
CA TYR A 89 -15.33 -4.55 -17.26
C TYR A 89 -16.45 -5.38 -17.88
N ALA A 90 -16.38 -5.67 -19.19
CA ALA A 90 -17.36 -6.48 -19.90
C ALA A 90 -17.49 -7.88 -19.27
N ASN A 91 -16.37 -8.47 -18.84
CA ASN A 91 -16.37 -9.74 -18.11
C ASN A 91 -17.04 -9.62 -16.73
N LYS A 92 -16.70 -8.58 -15.94
CA LYS A 92 -17.22 -8.35 -14.58
C LYS A 92 -18.72 -8.09 -14.55
N ILE A 93 -19.25 -7.33 -15.51
CA ILE A 93 -20.69 -7.02 -15.56
C ILE A 93 -21.50 -8.07 -16.34
N VAL A 94 -20.85 -9.07 -16.91
CA VAL A 94 -21.44 -10.06 -17.83
C VAL A 94 -22.17 -9.37 -19.00
N ALA A 95 -21.50 -8.39 -19.62
CA ALA A 95 -22.05 -7.68 -20.76
C ALA A 95 -22.13 -8.58 -22.00
N PRO A 96 -23.12 -8.37 -22.89
CA PRO A 96 -23.08 -8.94 -24.22
C PRO A 96 -21.78 -8.56 -24.93
N VAL A 97 -21.05 -9.57 -25.41
CA VAL A 97 -19.78 -9.35 -26.09
C VAL A 97 -20.04 -8.91 -27.53
N PRO A 98 -19.61 -7.71 -27.97
CA PRO A 98 -19.77 -7.30 -29.36
C PRO A 98 -18.89 -8.15 -30.25
N VAL A 99 -19.47 -9.01 -31.09
CA VAL A 99 -18.70 -9.92 -31.95
C VAL A 99 -17.79 -9.16 -32.90
N GLY A 100 -16.53 -9.58 -33.01
CA GLY A 100 -15.56 -9.02 -33.94
C GLY A 100 -14.79 -7.80 -33.43
N LYS A 101 -15.03 -7.34 -32.20
CA LYS A 101 -14.15 -6.36 -31.55
C LYS A 101 -12.81 -7.02 -31.18
N ASN A 102 -11.73 -6.48 -31.71
CA ASN A 102 -10.37 -6.80 -31.28
C ASN A 102 -9.94 -5.81 -30.21
N TYR A 103 -9.49 -6.31 -29.06
CA TYR A 103 -8.97 -5.53 -27.95
C TYR A 103 -7.45 -5.65 -27.94
N ASP A 104 -6.75 -4.52 -27.93
CA ASP A 104 -5.32 -4.48 -27.65
C ASP A 104 -5.10 -4.63 -26.15
N ILE A 105 -4.48 -5.72 -25.73
CA ILE A 105 -4.27 -6.03 -24.31
C ILE A 105 -2.88 -5.56 -23.91
N ASN A 106 -2.85 -4.69 -22.91
CA ASN A 106 -1.64 -4.21 -22.24
C ASN A 106 -1.96 -4.04 -20.76
N LEU A 107 -1.39 -4.93 -19.95
CA LEU A 107 -1.53 -4.98 -18.50
C LEU A 107 -0.15 -5.13 -17.87
N GLU A 108 0.12 -4.32 -16.85
CA GLU A 108 1.26 -4.47 -15.97
C GLU A 108 0.79 -4.44 -14.52
N MET A 109 1.31 -5.36 -13.70
CA MET A 109 1.03 -5.47 -12.28
C MET A 109 2.33 -5.64 -11.52
N ASN A 110 2.53 -4.80 -10.51
CA ASN A 110 3.65 -4.89 -9.60
C ASN A 110 3.11 -4.95 -8.17
N GLY A 111 3.46 -6.01 -7.45
CA GLY A 111 3.03 -6.27 -6.08
C GLY A 111 4.21 -6.58 -5.18
N PHE A 112 4.14 -6.10 -3.93
CA PHE A 112 5.19 -6.25 -2.94
C PHE A 112 4.60 -6.47 -1.55
N GLU A 113 5.11 -7.47 -0.84
CA GLU A 113 4.81 -7.71 0.57
C GLU A 113 6.11 -7.73 1.39
N ALA A 114 6.08 -7.07 2.55
CA ALA A 114 7.22 -7.07 3.45
C ALA A 114 6.82 -7.01 4.92
N HIS A 115 7.71 -7.57 5.73
CA HIS A 115 7.77 -7.27 7.14
C HIS A 115 8.88 -6.27 7.40
N GLY A 116 8.69 -5.41 8.39
CA GLY A 116 9.71 -4.44 8.75
C GLY A 116 9.77 -4.16 10.24
N VAL A 117 10.92 -3.63 10.64
CA VAL A 117 11.13 -3.04 11.96
C VAL A 117 11.39 -1.56 11.79
N ARG A 118 10.88 -0.77 12.72
CA ARG A 118 10.99 0.69 12.71
C ARG A 118 11.49 1.19 14.06
N LEU A 119 12.39 2.16 14.02
CA LEU A 119 12.84 2.93 15.18
C LEU A 119 12.50 4.39 14.94
N ASP A 120 11.74 4.98 15.84
CA ASP A 120 11.37 6.39 15.80
C ASP A 120 11.92 7.13 17.00
N LYS A 121 12.32 8.38 16.77
CA LYS A 121 12.59 9.36 17.83
C LYS A 121 11.77 10.62 17.61
N ALA A 122 10.96 10.99 18.58
CA ALA A 122 10.10 12.15 18.57
C ALA A 122 10.39 13.06 19.77
N VAL A 123 10.72 14.32 19.49
CA VAL A 123 10.94 15.35 20.51
C VAL A 123 9.79 16.33 20.47
N SER A 124 9.23 16.61 21.64
CA SER A 124 8.16 17.58 21.80
C SER A 124 8.67 18.82 22.53
N TRP A 125 8.33 19.99 22.00
CA TRP A 125 8.57 21.29 22.62
C TRP A 125 7.23 21.94 22.92
N GLN A 126 7.00 22.21 24.20
CA GLN A 126 5.92 23.10 24.61
C GLN A 126 6.46 24.52 24.54
N THR A 127 5.89 25.33 23.66
CA THR A 127 6.26 26.75 23.64
C THR A 127 5.43 27.50 24.67
N GLN A 128 6.01 28.52 25.30
CA GLN A 128 5.25 29.45 26.14
C GLN A 128 4.24 30.30 25.35
N ARG A 129 4.18 30.15 24.01
CA ARG A 129 3.49 31.04 23.05
C ARG A 129 2.39 30.35 22.25
N ALA A 130 1.55 29.58 22.93
CA ALA A 130 0.26 29.07 22.43
C ALA A 130 0.28 27.89 21.44
N TRP A 131 1.43 27.26 21.18
CA TRP A 131 1.47 26.00 20.42
C TRP A 131 2.52 25.01 20.94
N ASN A 132 2.25 23.73 20.72
CA ASN A 132 3.14 22.60 20.95
C ASN A 132 3.64 22.10 19.59
N ALA A 133 4.93 21.82 19.48
CA ALA A 133 5.49 21.14 18.31
C ALA A 133 6.07 19.79 18.71
N THR A 134 5.87 18.80 17.86
CA THR A 134 6.57 17.52 17.92
C THR A 134 7.25 17.29 16.58
N VAL A 135 8.57 17.06 16.60
CA VAL A 135 9.31 16.63 15.41
C VAL A 135 9.76 15.20 15.64
N GLY A 136 9.53 14.35 14.65
CA GLY A 136 9.88 12.95 14.65
C GLY A 136 10.80 12.60 13.49
N VAL A 137 11.76 11.72 13.75
CA VAL A 137 12.55 11.04 12.72
C VAL A 137 12.37 9.54 12.89
N GLY A 138 12.19 8.83 11.79
CA GLY A 138 12.01 7.38 11.75
C GLY A 138 12.99 6.74 10.79
N ALA A 139 13.49 5.56 11.16
CA ALA A 139 14.23 4.68 10.27
C ALA A 139 13.58 3.30 10.26
N SER A 140 13.37 2.75 9.07
CA SER A 140 12.77 1.43 8.91
C SER A 140 13.67 0.51 8.11
N LEU A 141 13.73 -0.76 8.50
CA LEU A 141 14.31 -1.84 7.72
C LEU A 141 13.19 -2.80 7.30
N LEU A 142 13.21 -3.20 6.04
CA LEU A 142 12.20 -4.07 5.43
C LEU A 142 12.87 -5.33 4.94
N LYS A 143 12.20 -6.47 5.16
CA LYS A 143 12.49 -7.74 4.52
C LYS A 143 11.28 -8.11 3.65
N GLY A 144 11.48 -8.08 2.35
CA GLY A 144 10.47 -8.54 1.40
C GLY A 144 10.23 -10.03 1.58
N GLN A 145 8.96 -10.39 1.61
CA GLN A 145 8.48 -11.75 1.70
C GLN A 145 7.90 -12.21 0.37
N ARG A 146 7.18 -11.31 -0.32
CA ARG A 146 6.60 -11.62 -1.62
C ARG A 146 6.83 -10.49 -2.59
N THR A 147 7.04 -10.87 -3.84
CA THR A 147 7.02 -9.96 -4.96
C THR A 147 6.25 -10.65 -6.07
N ARG A 148 5.34 -9.90 -6.68
CA ARG A 148 4.58 -10.36 -7.82
C ARG A 148 4.73 -9.37 -8.95
N MET A 149 5.14 -9.84 -10.12
CA MET A 149 5.24 -9.05 -11.33
C MET A 149 4.45 -9.78 -12.40
N GLY A 150 3.44 -9.11 -12.95
CA GLY A 150 2.59 -9.64 -13.99
C GLY A 150 2.62 -8.70 -15.18
N GLN A 151 2.78 -9.24 -16.37
CA GLN A 151 2.59 -8.51 -17.61
C GLN A 151 1.81 -9.36 -18.59
N ALA A 152 0.88 -8.74 -19.31
CA ALA A 152 0.15 -9.36 -20.41
C ALA A 152 0.07 -8.38 -21.58
N HIS A 153 0.56 -8.82 -22.74
CA HIS A 153 0.59 -8.04 -23.97
C HIS A 153 0.08 -8.87 -25.13
N GLY A 154 -0.81 -8.33 -25.96
CA GLY A 154 -1.27 -9.00 -27.17
C GLY A 154 -2.68 -8.60 -27.55
N ASN A 155 -3.46 -9.53 -28.10
CA ASN A 155 -4.80 -9.24 -28.58
C ASN A 155 -5.83 -10.20 -28.00
N ALA A 156 -7.05 -9.69 -27.78
CA ALA A 156 -8.23 -10.50 -27.51
C ALA A 156 -9.29 -10.20 -28.57
N LEU A 157 -9.69 -11.20 -29.34
CA LEU A 157 -10.77 -11.08 -30.31
C LEU A 157 -12.05 -11.64 -29.69
N SER A 158 -13.10 -10.84 -29.71
CA SER A 158 -14.43 -11.27 -29.30
C SER A 158 -15.12 -12.11 -30.37
N THR A 159 -15.71 -13.23 -29.94
CA THR A 159 -16.45 -14.18 -30.77
C THR A 159 -17.91 -14.27 -30.31
N ALA A 160 -18.72 -15.03 -31.05
CA ALA A 160 -20.13 -15.25 -30.67
C ALA A 160 -20.31 -15.96 -29.31
N THR A 161 -19.28 -16.63 -28.80
CA THR A 161 -19.35 -17.44 -27.58
C THR A 161 -18.35 -17.02 -26.50
N GLY A 162 -17.48 -16.04 -26.75
CA GLY A 162 -16.47 -15.59 -25.78
C GLY A 162 -15.34 -14.80 -26.42
N TYR A 163 -14.11 -15.12 -26.04
CA TYR A 163 -12.90 -14.43 -26.51
C TYR A 163 -11.82 -15.43 -26.93
N THR A 164 -11.14 -15.16 -28.02
CA THR A 164 -9.91 -15.84 -28.43
C THR A 164 -8.72 -14.94 -28.12
N TYR A 165 -7.71 -15.49 -27.45
CA TYR A 165 -6.57 -14.76 -26.94
C TYR A 165 -5.29 -15.14 -27.69
N ASP A 166 -4.56 -14.11 -28.13
CA ASP A 166 -3.18 -14.22 -28.58
C ASP A 166 -2.35 -13.29 -27.69
N LEU A 167 -1.87 -13.83 -26.56
CA LEU A 167 -1.24 -13.07 -25.48
C LEU A 167 0.15 -13.63 -25.17
N ASN A 168 1.11 -12.73 -25.02
CA ASN A 168 2.36 -12.96 -24.33
C ASN A 168 2.15 -12.57 -22.86
N MET A 169 2.23 -13.54 -21.96
CA MET A 169 2.06 -13.31 -20.54
C MET A 169 3.29 -13.76 -19.75
N THR A 170 3.76 -12.90 -18.87
CA THR A 170 4.76 -13.22 -17.86
C THR A 170 4.18 -12.98 -16.48
N ASP A 171 4.18 -14.00 -15.62
CA ASP A 171 3.76 -13.89 -14.22
C ASP A 171 4.88 -14.48 -13.36
N ALA A 172 5.58 -13.61 -12.67
CA ALA A 172 6.56 -13.96 -11.65
C ALA A 172 5.89 -13.76 -10.29
N ASP A 173 5.71 -14.85 -9.55
CA ASP A 173 5.16 -14.83 -8.19
C ASP A 173 6.11 -15.60 -7.29
N SER A 174 6.78 -14.88 -6.38
CA SER A 174 7.79 -15.46 -5.50
C SER A 174 7.22 -16.42 -4.45
N ASN A 175 5.89 -16.50 -4.32
CA ASN A 175 5.22 -17.43 -3.40
C ASN A 175 4.80 -18.74 -4.08
N LYS A 176 4.97 -18.87 -5.40
CA LYS A 176 4.67 -20.12 -6.12
C LYS A 176 5.82 -21.12 -5.95
N THR A 177 5.49 -22.29 -5.44
CA THR A 177 6.39 -23.44 -5.38
C THR A 177 6.13 -24.35 -6.57
N TYR A 178 7.18 -24.68 -7.32
CA TYR A 178 7.10 -25.65 -8.41
C TYR A 178 7.74 -26.96 -7.96
N PRO A 179 7.11 -28.12 -8.22
CA PRO A 179 7.60 -29.42 -7.72
C PRO A 179 8.98 -29.81 -8.27
N PHE A 180 9.46 -29.14 -9.32
CA PHE A 180 10.75 -29.39 -9.97
C PHE A 180 11.76 -28.25 -9.76
N MET A 181 11.41 -27.19 -9.04
CA MET A 181 12.35 -26.15 -8.64
C MET A 181 12.65 -26.28 -7.14
N PRO A 182 13.93 -26.22 -6.71
CA PRO A 182 14.25 -26.07 -5.31
C PRO A 182 13.50 -24.85 -4.74
N LEU A 183 13.10 -24.91 -3.46
CA LEU A 183 12.53 -23.76 -2.76
C LEU A 183 13.52 -22.59 -2.84
N GLY A 184 13.29 -21.66 -3.75
CA GLY A 184 14.03 -20.42 -3.84
C GLY A 184 13.43 -19.43 -2.85
N GLU A 185 14.16 -19.10 -1.79
CA GLU A 185 13.76 -17.97 -0.94
C GLU A 185 14.06 -16.67 -1.69
N VAL A 186 13.02 -16.05 -2.24
CA VAL A 186 13.14 -14.66 -2.72
C VAL A 186 13.24 -13.78 -1.47
N SER A 187 14.45 -13.29 -1.20
CA SER A 187 14.69 -12.31 -0.14
C SER A 187 15.08 -10.98 -0.76
N SER A 188 14.32 -9.94 -0.44
CA SER A 188 14.70 -8.55 -0.74
C SER A 188 14.82 -7.79 0.57
N THR A 189 15.69 -6.79 0.60
CA THR A 189 15.84 -5.91 1.77
C THR A 189 15.68 -4.46 1.33
N GLY A 190 15.03 -3.66 2.17
CA GLY A 190 14.77 -2.26 1.91
C GLY A 190 15.01 -1.41 3.16
N TYR A 191 15.20 -0.11 2.96
CA TYR A 191 15.32 0.86 4.04
C TYR A 191 14.49 2.09 3.72
N ALA A 192 13.98 2.75 4.76
CA ALA A 192 13.26 4.01 4.62
C ALA A 192 13.64 4.97 5.75
N LEU A 193 13.61 6.26 5.44
CA LEU A 193 13.78 7.35 6.38
C LEU A 193 12.53 8.23 6.32
N ASP A 194 11.93 8.48 7.48
CA ASP A 194 10.70 9.24 7.60
C ASP A 194 10.94 10.49 8.46
N LEU A 195 10.33 11.62 8.08
CA LEU A 195 10.39 12.89 8.82
C LEU A 195 8.96 13.37 9.07
N GLY A 196 8.63 13.65 10.33
CA GLY A 196 7.30 14.10 10.72
C GLY A 196 7.35 15.36 11.57
N ILE A 197 6.40 16.26 11.35
CA ILE A 197 6.18 17.46 12.17
C ILE A 197 4.71 17.54 12.53
N ARG A 198 4.41 17.63 13.83
CA ARG A 198 3.08 17.95 14.35
C ARG A 198 3.11 19.30 15.04
N LEU A 199 2.24 20.20 14.63
CA LEU A 199 1.97 21.47 15.30
C LEU A 199 0.56 21.42 15.89
N GLN A 200 0.42 21.80 17.15
CA GLN A 200 -0.85 21.85 17.85
C GLN A 200 -1.00 23.18 18.59
N TRP A 201 -2.03 23.95 18.25
CA TRP A 201 -2.33 25.23 18.89
C TRP A 201 -3.24 25.03 20.12
N GLN A 202 -3.22 25.98 21.06
CA GLN A 202 -4.06 25.94 22.26
C GLN A 202 -5.56 26.02 21.96
N ASP A 203 -5.95 26.61 20.83
CA ASP A 203 -7.34 26.65 20.35
C ASP A 203 -7.81 25.31 19.75
N GLY A 204 -6.99 24.27 19.81
CA GLY A 204 -7.30 22.92 19.37
C GLY A 204 -6.97 22.64 17.90
N LYS A 205 -6.53 23.64 17.13
CA LYS A 205 -6.08 23.42 15.75
C LYS A 205 -4.86 22.51 15.72
N ARG A 206 -4.77 21.66 14.70
CA ARG A 206 -3.67 20.71 14.51
C ARG A 206 -3.27 20.66 13.04
N LEU A 207 -1.96 20.64 12.82
CA LEU A 207 -1.34 20.37 11.53
C LEU A 207 -0.37 19.20 11.70
N ASP A 208 -0.56 18.14 10.94
CA ASP A 208 0.41 17.05 10.81
C ASP A 208 1.01 17.08 9.42
N LEU A 209 2.33 17.04 9.37
CA LEU A 209 3.12 16.82 8.17
C LEU A 209 3.90 15.52 8.41
N ALA A 210 3.75 14.57 7.50
CA ALA A 210 4.43 13.28 7.51
C ALA A 210 4.79 12.90 6.08
#